data_AF-A0A174C6T0-F1
#
_entry.id   AF-A0A174C6T0-F1
#
_cell.length_a   1.000
_cell.length_b   1.000
_cell.length_c   1.000
_cell.angle_alpha   90.00
_cell.angle_beta   90.00
_cell.angle_gamma   90.00
#
_symmetry.space_group_name_H-M   'P 1'
#
loop_
_entity.id
_entity.type
_entity.pdbx_description
1 polymer ?
#
loop_
_entity_poly.entity_id
_entity_poly.type
_entity_poly.pdbx_seq_one_letter_code
_entity_poly.pdbx_strand_id
1 'polypeptide(L)'
;MEEKVVKILNEMSEYLSIAQMKKLQEVMLKVCAENEADKVEIPNKDFLEMFLDAKKIEGCSERTLQYYRVTVEHLLSQMGNSVRKVTTEEIRTYLADYQKNSNCSNVTIDNIRRNISSFFSWLEEEDYILKSPMRRIHKTINEQI
;
A
#
# COMPACT_ATOMS: atom_id res chain seq x y z
N MET A 1 3.23 10.58 -13.20
CA MET A 1 2.32 10.39 -14.35
C MET A 1 1.67 11.72 -14.72
N GLU A 2 1.12 12.45 -13.73
CA GLU A 2 0.50 13.77 -13.91
C GLU A 2 1.39 14.82 -14.60
N GLU A 3 2.68 14.95 -14.24
CA GLU A 3 3.59 15.90 -14.90
C GLU A 3 3.77 15.65 -16.40
N LYS A 4 3.77 14.38 -16.83
CA LYS A 4 3.88 14.03 -18.25
C LYS A 4 2.60 14.37 -19.01
N VAL A 5 1.44 14.20 -18.38
CA VAL A 5 0.13 14.55 -18.95
C VAL A 5 0.00 16.06 -19.14
N VAL A 6 0.38 16.85 -18.13
CA VAL A 6 0.38 18.32 -18.23
C VAL A 6 1.31 18.79 -19.35
N LYS A 7 2.48 18.17 -19.48
CA LYS A 7 3.43 18.50 -20.56
C LYS A 7 2.86 18.20 -21.95
N ILE A 8 2.24 17.04 -22.15
CA ILE A 8 1.59 16.67 -23.42
C ILE A 8 0.45 17.65 -23.76
N LEU A 9 -0.39 18.01 -22.78
CA LEU A 9 -1.50 18.93 -23.01
C LEU A 9 -1.01 20.33 -23.38
N ASN A 10 0.07 20.81 -22.75
CA ASN A 10 0.65 22.10 -23.09
C ASN A 10 1.26 22.10 -24.50
N GLU A 11 2.04 21.08 -24.86
CA GLU A 11 2.64 20.96 -26.19
C GLU A 11 1.58 20.84 -27.30
N MET A 12 0.47 20.12 -27.04
CA MET A 12 -0.61 19.95 -28.03
C MET A 12 -1.52 21.17 -28.17
N SER A 13 -1.50 22.10 -27.21
CA SER A 13 -2.38 23.28 -27.21
C SER A 13 -2.16 24.22 -28.40
N GLU A 14 -0.96 24.21 -28.99
CA GLU A 14 -0.61 25.01 -30.18
C GLU A 14 -1.18 24.43 -31.49
N TYR A 15 -1.56 23.15 -31.50
CA TYR A 15 -1.93 22.41 -32.71
C TYR A 15 -3.42 22.07 -32.78
N LEU A 16 -4.14 22.21 -31.67
CA LEU A 16 -5.52 21.75 -31.51
C LEU A 16 -6.45 22.90 -31.17
N SER A 17 -7.65 22.89 -31.77
CA SER A 17 -8.73 23.79 -31.35
C SER A 17 -9.18 23.47 -29.93
N ILE A 18 -9.87 24.43 -29.29
CA ILE A 18 -10.42 24.27 -27.93
C ILE A 18 -11.31 23.01 -27.83
N ALA A 19 -12.10 22.72 -28.86
CA ALA A 19 -12.97 21.54 -28.89
C ALA A 19 -12.15 20.23 -28.97
N GLN A 20 -11.09 20.20 -29.78
CA GLN A 20 -10.19 19.05 -29.90
C GLN A 20 -9.36 18.86 -28.62
N MET A 21 -8.91 19.94 -27.98
CA MET A 21 -8.22 19.91 -26.69
C MET A 21 -9.10 19.32 -25.58
N LYS A 22 -10.37 19.72 -25.50
CA LYS A 22 -11.32 19.12 -24.56
C LYS A 22 -11.50 17.63 -24.81
N LYS A 23 -11.60 17.21 -26.07
CA LYS A 23 -11.73 15.79 -26.41
C LYS A 23 -10.46 15.00 -26.08
N LEU A 24 -9.29 15.59 -26.31
CA LEU A 24 -8.01 15.00 -25.93
C LEU A 24 -7.92 14.80 -24.41
N GLN A 25 -8.26 15.81 -23.61
CA GLN A 25 -8.32 15.68 -22.15
C GLN A 25 -9.28 14.59 -21.69
N GLU A 26 -10.49 14.55 -22.25
CA GLU A 26 -11.49 13.51 -21.95
C GLU A 26 -10.97 12.10 -22.26
N VAL A 27 -10.38 11.90 -23.45
CA VAL A 27 -9.84 10.61 -23.88
C VAL A 27 -8.61 10.22 -23.05
N MET A 28 -7.71 11.15 -22.74
CA MET A 28 -6.55 10.87 -21.89
C MET A 28 -6.99 10.49 -20.47
N LEU A 29 -7.94 11.21 -19.87
CA LEU A 29 -8.51 10.83 -18.58
C LEU A 29 -9.11 9.42 -18.64
N LYS A 30 -9.87 9.10 -19.69
CA LYS A 30 -10.46 7.78 -19.88
C LYS A 30 -9.41 6.68 -20.00
N VAL A 31 -8.43 6.82 -20.90
CA VAL A 31 -7.41 5.79 -21.18
C VAL A 31 -6.40 5.66 -20.03
N CYS A 32 -6.01 6.77 -19.41
CA CYS A 32 -5.15 6.73 -18.23
C CYS A 32 -5.88 6.21 -17.00
N ALA A 33 -7.19 6.47 -16.84
CA ALA A 33 -8.01 5.85 -15.81
C ALA A 33 -8.33 4.38 -16.11
N GLU A 34 -8.41 3.97 -17.38
CA GLU A 34 -8.59 2.56 -17.77
C GLU A 34 -7.38 1.70 -17.33
N ASN A 35 -6.16 2.25 -17.34
CA ASN A 35 -4.99 1.62 -16.70
C ASN A 35 -5.07 1.55 -15.17
N GLU A 36 -5.94 2.32 -14.51
CA GLU A 36 -6.27 2.18 -13.10
C GLU A 36 -7.50 1.27 -12.86
N ALA A 37 -8.41 1.16 -13.83
CA ALA A 37 -9.69 0.45 -13.75
C ALA A 37 -9.59 -1.07 -14.03
N ASP A 38 -8.53 -1.52 -14.69
CA ASP A 38 -8.25 -2.97 -14.90
C ASP A 38 -7.49 -3.62 -13.73
N LYS A 39 -7.31 -2.91 -12.62
CA LYS A 39 -6.91 -3.55 -11.37
C LYS A 39 -8.09 -4.37 -10.86
N VAL A 40 -8.17 -5.64 -11.30
CA VAL A 40 -8.96 -6.70 -10.67
C VAL A 40 -9.02 -6.42 -9.18
N GLU A 41 -10.24 -6.35 -8.64
CA GLU A 41 -10.50 -6.05 -7.24
C GLU A 41 -10.09 -7.26 -6.42
N ILE A 42 -8.78 -7.45 -6.26
CA ILE A 42 -8.18 -8.51 -5.45
C ILE A 42 -8.55 -8.21 -4.00
N PRO A 43 -9.29 -9.10 -3.32
CA PRO A 43 -9.58 -8.97 -1.91
C PRO A 43 -8.30 -8.88 -1.07
N ASN A 44 -8.34 -8.16 0.05
CA ASN A 44 -7.21 -8.05 0.97
C ASN A 44 -6.67 -9.43 1.43
N LYS A 45 -7.57 -10.41 1.57
CA LYS A 45 -7.19 -11.79 1.91
C LYS A 45 -6.31 -12.42 0.84
N ASP A 46 -6.61 -12.21 -0.43
CA ASP A 46 -5.88 -12.83 -1.53
C ASP A 46 -4.46 -12.23 -1.63
N PHE A 47 -4.30 -10.92 -1.36
CA PHE A 47 -2.97 -10.33 -1.22
C PHE A 47 -2.14 -10.96 -0.10
N LEU A 48 -2.78 -11.29 1.03
CA LEU A 48 -2.10 -11.96 2.12
C LEU A 48 -1.66 -13.37 1.72
N GLU A 49 -2.52 -14.16 1.08
CA GLU A 49 -2.15 -15.51 0.65
C GLU A 49 -1.00 -15.47 -0.37
N MET A 50 -1.04 -14.56 -1.34
CA MET A 50 0.04 -14.39 -2.32
C MET A 50 1.36 -13.99 -1.63
N PHE A 51 1.31 -13.10 -0.64
CA PHE A 51 2.47 -12.75 0.18
C PHE A 51 3.04 -13.95 0.94
N LEU A 52 2.18 -14.77 1.56
CA LEU A 52 2.60 -15.94 2.32
C LEU A 52 3.20 -17.02 1.41
N ASP A 53 2.64 -17.22 0.22
CA ASP A 53 3.18 -18.14 -0.79
C ASP A 53 4.57 -17.68 -1.26
N ALA A 54 4.76 -16.39 -1.51
CA ALA A 54 6.07 -15.82 -1.83
C ALA A 54 7.07 -16.07 -0.69
N LYS A 55 6.70 -15.78 0.57
CA LYS A 55 7.57 -16.03 1.73
C LYS A 55 7.88 -17.49 1.97
N LYS A 56 6.97 -18.39 1.60
CA LYS A 56 7.19 -19.84 1.65
C LYS A 56 8.24 -20.28 0.62
N ILE A 57 8.19 -19.74 -0.59
CA ILE A 57 9.18 -20.00 -1.65
C ILE A 57 10.57 -19.44 -1.27
N GLU A 58 10.62 -18.28 -0.58
CA GLU A 58 11.85 -17.71 -0.01
C GLU A 58 12.46 -18.56 1.13
N GLY A 59 11.76 -19.61 1.59
CA GLY A 59 12.26 -20.53 2.62
C GLY A 59 11.95 -20.11 4.06
N CYS A 60 10.95 -19.24 4.28
CA CYS A 60 10.50 -18.93 5.64
C CYS A 60 9.91 -20.18 6.32
N SER A 61 10.22 -20.34 7.61
CA SER A 61 9.64 -21.43 8.41
C SER A 61 8.12 -21.29 8.56
N GLU A 62 7.41 -22.39 8.78
CA GLU A 62 5.96 -22.36 9.02
C GLU A 62 5.59 -21.46 10.22
N ARG A 63 6.43 -21.44 11.25
CA ARG A 63 6.27 -20.54 12.40
C ARG A 63 6.33 -19.07 11.98
N THR A 64 7.25 -18.72 11.09
CA THR A 64 7.39 -17.35 10.56
C THR A 64 6.19 -16.98 9.69
N LEU A 65 5.76 -17.89 8.81
CA LEU A 65 4.58 -17.70 7.96
C LEU A 65 3.31 -17.49 8.80
N GLN A 66 3.12 -18.30 9.85
CA GLN A 66 2.01 -18.12 10.76
C GLN A 66 2.07 -16.78 11.49
N TYR A 67 3.27 -16.31 11.86
CA TYR A 67 3.39 -15.01 12.51
C TYR A 67 3.04 -13.86 11.55
N TYR A 68 3.47 -13.93 10.29
CA TYR A 68 3.04 -13.00 9.25
C TYR A 68 1.52 -13.02 9.10
N ARG A 69 0.91 -14.21 8.95
CA ARG A 69 -0.53 -14.39 8.78
C ARG A 69 -1.31 -13.69 9.89
N VAL A 70 -1.09 -14.07 11.15
CA VAL A 70 -1.83 -13.51 12.30
C VAL A 70 -1.66 -12.00 12.39
N THR A 71 -0.45 -11.50 12.15
CA THR A 71 -0.16 -10.07 12.25
C THR A 71 -0.89 -9.27 11.17
N VAL A 72 -0.83 -9.73 9.92
CA VAL A 72 -1.40 -9.03 8.77
C VAL A 72 -2.92 -9.20 8.75
N GLU A 73 -3.47 -10.37 9.07
CA GLU A 73 -4.93 -10.57 9.20
C GLU A 73 -5.54 -9.60 10.22
N HIS A 74 -4.88 -9.44 11.37
CA HIS A 74 -5.35 -8.50 12.38
C HIS A 74 -5.36 -7.06 11.84
N LEU A 75 -4.29 -6.63 11.16
CA LEU A 75 -4.26 -5.33 10.49
C LEU A 75 -5.41 -5.17 9.50
N LEU A 76 -5.58 -6.13 8.60
CA LEU A 76 -6.60 -6.09 7.54
C LEU A 76 -8.02 -6.10 8.12
N SER A 77 -8.25 -6.78 9.25
CA SER A 77 -9.55 -6.76 9.93
C SER A 77 -9.91 -5.40 10.53
N GLN A 78 -8.91 -4.58 10.87
CA GLN A 78 -9.11 -3.21 11.35
C GLN A 78 -9.21 -2.19 10.21
N MET A 79 -8.87 -2.60 8.98
CA MET A 79 -8.92 -1.75 7.80
C MET A 79 -10.25 -1.94 7.07
N GLY A 80 -11.04 -0.87 6.96
CA GLY A 80 -12.30 -0.87 6.21
C GLY A 80 -12.12 -0.73 4.69
N ASN A 81 -10.89 -0.58 4.21
CA ASN A 81 -10.54 -0.27 2.82
C ASN A 81 -9.56 -1.31 2.22
N SER A 82 -9.42 -1.26 0.89
CA SER A 82 -8.43 -2.05 0.17
C SER A 82 -7.01 -1.71 0.65
N VAL A 83 -6.11 -2.70 0.73
CA VAL A 83 -4.67 -2.51 1.04
C VAL A 83 -4.01 -1.47 0.13
N ARG A 84 -4.53 -1.31 -1.10
CA ARG A 84 -4.04 -0.32 -2.08
C ARG A 84 -4.32 1.12 -1.68
N LYS A 85 -5.27 1.35 -0.77
CA LYS A 85 -5.70 2.68 -0.30
C LYS A 85 -5.18 3.01 1.10
N VAL A 86 -4.46 2.08 1.73
CA VAL A 86 -3.92 2.26 3.08
C VAL A 86 -2.88 3.36 3.11
N THR A 87 -3.05 4.29 4.03
CA THR A 87 -2.18 5.44 4.24
C THR A 87 -1.20 5.20 5.38
N THR A 88 -0.11 5.99 5.41
CA THR A 88 0.84 5.99 6.52
C THR A 88 0.15 6.30 7.86
N GLU A 89 -0.85 7.19 7.86
CA GLU A 89 -1.51 7.63 9.10
C GLU A 89 -2.40 6.54 9.69
N GLU A 90 -3.17 5.83 8.84
CA GLU A 90 -3.96 4.67 9.29
C GLU A 90 -3.08 3.61 9.96
N ILE A 91 -1.88 3.36 9.44
CA ILE A 91 -0.97 2.40 10.08
C ILE A 91 -0.43 2.94 11.42
N ARG A 92 -0.13 4.25 11.54
CA ARG A 92 0.29 4.84 12.82
C ARG A 92 -0.81 4.72 13.87
N THR A 93 -2.05 5.04 13.50
CA THR A 93 -3.21 4.89 14.38
C THR A 93 -3.36 3.44 14.80
N TYR A 94 -3.33 2.49 13.86
CA TYR A 94 -3.38 1.06 14.16
C TYR A 94 -2.30 0.62 15.16
N LEU A 95 -1.03 0.99 14.95
CA LEU A 95 0.06 0.59 15.84
C LEU A 95 -0.08 1.20 17.24
N ALA A 96 -0.51 2.47 17.32
CA ALA A 96 -0.74 3.14 18.59
C ALA A 96 -1.91 2.51 19.36
N ASP A 97 -3.00 2.17 18.68
CA ASP A 97 -4.17 1.53 19.28
C ASP A 97 -3.86 0.10 19.70
N TYR A 98 -3.10 -0.65 18.88
CA TYR A 98 -2.63 -1.98 19.23
C TYR A 98 -1.81 -1.94 20.54
N GLN A 99 -0.91 -0.95 20.67
CA GLN A 99 -0.07 -0.79 21.86
C GLN A 99 -0.91 -0.53 23.12
N LYS A 100 -1.92 0.34 23.02
CA LYS A 100 -2.82 0.68 24.13
C LYS A 100 -3.75 -0.47 24.52
N ASN A 101 -4.40 -1.09 23.54
CA ASN A 101 -5.46 -2.06 23.79
C ASN A 101 -4.95 -3.41 24.31
N SER A 102 -3.70 -3.76 23.99
CA SER A 102 -3.11 -5.05 24.39
C SER A 102 -2.03 -4.94 25.47
N ASN A 103 -1.74 -3.73 25.99
CA ASN A 103 -0.65 -3.45 26.94
C ASN A 103 0.67 -4.12 26.53
N CYS A 104 0.92 -4.21 25.22
CA CYS A 104 2.03 -5.00 24.70
C CYS A 104 3.34 -4.22 24.73
N SER A 105 4.44 -4.96 24.89
CA SER A 105 5.78 -4.37 24.98
C SER A 105 6.18 -3.64 23.69
N ASN A 106 7.10 -2.68 23.81
CA ASN A 106 7.71 -2.01 22.65
C ASN A 106 8.36 -3.03 21.68
N VAL A 107 8.84 -4.17 22.17
CA VAL A 107 9.41 -5.25 21.35
C VAL A 107 8.31 -5.92 20.52
N THR A 108 7.15 -6.19 21.11
CA THR A 108 5.99 -6.76 20.42
C THR A 108 5.53 -5.83 19.29
N ILE A 109 5.42 -4.54 19.57
CA ILE A 109 5.04 -3.53 18.57
C ILE A 109 6.09 -3.42 17.45
N ASP A 110 7.39 -3.43 17.76
CA ASP A 110 8.43 -3.39 16.72
C ASP A 110 8.39 -4.64 15.83
N ASN A 111 8.10 -5.81 16.40
CA ASN A 111 7.93 -7.03 15.62
C ASN A 111 6.71 -6.97 14.70
N ILE A 112 5.57 -6.48 15.21
CA ILE A 112 4.36 -6.25 14.41
C ILE A 112 4.65 -5.26 13.27
N ARG A 113 5.29 -4.13 13.59
CA ARG A 113 5.71 -3.12 12.60
C ARG A 113 6.61 -3.72 11.51
N ARG A 114 7.57 -4.60 11.87
CA ARG A 114 8.43 -5.29 10.90
C ARG A 114 7.64 -6.22 9.98
N ASN A 115 6.70 -6.98 10.53
CA ASN A 115 5.84 -7.86 9.74
C ASN A 115 4.99 -7.07 8.73
N ILE A 116 4.37 -5.97 9.19
CA ILE A 116 3.60 -5.07 8.33
C ILE A 116 4.49 -4.41 7.28
N SER A 117 5.71 -3.99 7.65
CA SER A 117 6.68 -3.45 6.70
C SER A 117 7.02 -4.47 5.62
N SER A 118 7.25 -5.73 5.98
CA SER A 118 7.55 -6.79 5.02
C SER A 118 6.40 -7.00 4.03
N PHE A 119 5.15 -6.97 4.50
CA PHE A 119 3.97 -7.13 3.66
C PHE A 119 3.83 -5.97 2.66
N PHE A 120 3.89 -4.72 3.11
CA PHE A 120 3.73 -3.57 2.22
C PHE A 120 4.95 -3.33 1.32
N SER A 121 6.16 -3.71 1.74
CA SER A 121 7.33 -3.70 0.84
C SER A 121 7.15 -4.69 -0.30
N TRP A 122 6.70 -5.92 0.00
CA TRP A 122 6.39 -6.90 -1.04
C TRP A 122 5.30 -6.40 -2.01
N LEU A 123 4.23 -5.76 -1.49
CA LEU A 123 3.21 -5.16 -2.36
C LEU A 123 3.75 -4.04 -3.28
N GLU A 124 4.76 -3.28 -2.82
CA GLU A 124 5.43 -2.25 -3.63
C GLU A 124 6.36 -2.88 -4.67
N GLU A 125 7.11 -3.92 -4.28
CA GLU A 125 8.03 -4.65 -5.16
C GLU A 125 7.33 -5.40 -6.29
N GLU A 126 6.12 -5.92 -6.04
CA GLU A 126 5.27 -6.61 -7.03
C GLU A 126 4.30 -5.66 -7.77
N ASP A 127 4.51 -4.34 -7.69
CA ASP A 127 3.72 -3.30 -8.37
C ASP A 127 2.20 -3.27 -8.01
N TYR A 128 1.78 -3.92 -6.92
CA TYR A 128 0.39 -3.85 -6.45
C TYR A 128 0.03 -2.48 -5.89
N ILE A 129 1.00 -1.80 -5.28
CA ILE A 129 0.92 -0.42 -4.78
C ILE A 129 2.10 0.41 -5.30
N LEU A 130 1.90 1.72 -5.44
CA LEU A 130 2.96 2.62 -5.93
C LEU A 130 4.05 2.90 -4.88
N LYS A 131 3.70 2.82 -3.60
CA LYS A 131 4.59 3.16 -2.50
C LYS A 131 4.11 2.55 -1.21
N SER A 132 5.02 1.91 -0.47
CA SER A 132 4.72 1.37 0.85
C SER A 132 4.33 2.49 1.85
N PRO A 133 3.16 2.40 2.50
CA PRO A 133 2.78 3.32 3.58
C PRO A 133 3.71 3.21 4.80
N MET A 134 4.48 2.12 4.91
CA MET A 134 5.43 1.85 6.00
C MET A 134 6.76 2.59 5.86
N ARG A 135 7.06 3.17 4.68
CA ARG A 135 8.38 3.79 4.38
C ARG A 135 8.78 4.90 5.35
N ARG A 136 7.81 5.58 5.98
CA ARG A 136 8.01 6.68 6.95
C ARG A 136 7.67 6.30 8.39
N ILE A 137 7.55 5.00 8.67
CA ILE A 137 7.25 4.48 10.01
C ILE A 137 8.51 3.81 10.54
N HIS A 138 9.28 4.57 11.31
CA HIS A 138 10.54 4.12 11.88
C HIS A 138 10.30 3.49 13.25
N LYS A 139 11.29 2.73 13.74
CA LYS A 139 11.26 2.21 15.09
C LYS A 139 11.14 3.39 16.06
N THR A 140 10.07 3.42 16.86
CA THR A 140 9.93 4.40 17.94
C THR A 140 11.03 4.13 18.97
N ILE A 141 12.06 4.96 18.99
CA ILE A 141 12.99 5.03 20.10
C ILE A 141 12.27 5.87 21.15
N ASN A 142 11.60 5.23 22.11
CA ASN A 142 11.24 5.94 23.34
C ASN A 142 12.55 6.21 24.08
N GLU A 143 13.17 7.36 23.85
CA GLU A 143 13.95 8.01 24.89
C GLU A 143 12.95 8.39 25.99
N GLN A 144 13.10 7.76 27.14
CA GLN A 144 12.38 8.14 28.35
C GLN A 144 12.68 9.63 28.62
N ILE A 145 11.63 10.46 28.65
CA ILE A 145 11.64 11.73 29.37
C ILE A 145 11.04 11.46 30.74
#